data_AF-A0A0F4YQ58-F1
#
_entry.id   AF-A0A0F4YQ58-F1
#
_cell.length_a   1.000
_cell.length_b   1.000
_cell.length_c   1.000
_cell.angle_alpha   90.00
_cell.angle_beta   90.00
_cell.angle_gamma   90.00
#
_symmetry.space_group_name_H-M   'P 1'
#
loop_
_entity.id
_entity.type
_entity.pdbx_description
1 polymer ?
#
loop_
_entity_poly.entity_id
_entity_poly.type
_entity_poly.pdbx_seq_one_letter_code
_entity_poly.pdbx_strand_id
1 'polypeptide(L)'
;PPPLETTLTYMTDLYNEIFEIVDSCTFASKSISPTMWQAFELIHKTFKSGAELYLEDMLPALDNYVSYGTDMLIQNPAYLRAIVGMVEDIFHDEKVGGVDRICGCKLAETVMLNLRGYVDQYVPMFIELAMNVINSGDAKTKSYRIHLMEMVINAVYYNPRLTLQVLESKGWTNKFFSTWFSNIDNFRRVHDKKLSIAAISSLLTLKADEVPASVQQGWPRLLQGVTRLFQTLPAAIKHREEATKESDFTFDDEGDDIDDGNDWDGEVEWTDQDEAEGGGDGDVPDESTAYLDFLNQEAQKFGSFADDDDDELDEESLLETPLDKVEPYGLFKHVLLNLQQEQPQLYETLTKILNPEEQQIIESVFHEADAKALAAANAEAAVAASLQANGTN
;
A
#
# COMPACT_ATOMS: atom_id res chain seq x y z
N PRO A 1 -8.38 36.41 1.15
CA PRO A 1 -8.64 35.22 0.32
C PRO A 1 -7.41 34.32 0.30
N PRO A 2 -7.47 33.09 0.83
CA PRO A 2 -6.29 32.23 0.84
C PRO A 2 -5.94 31.87 -0.63
N PRO A 3 -4.64 31.90 -0.99
CA PRO A 3 -4.20 31.70 -2.38
C PRO A 3 -4.65 30.36 -2.99
N LEU A 4 -4.83 29.32 -2.17
CA LEU A 4 -5.25 27.97 -2.61
C LEU A 4 -6.62 27.94 -3.31
N GLU A 5 -7.61 28.74 -2.86
CA GLU A 5 -8.97 28.69 -3.43
C GLU A 5 -9.05 29.26 -4.85
N THR A 6 -8.12 30.15 -5.23
CA THR A 6 -8.16 30.83 -6.55
C THR A 6 -7.38 30.06 -7.62
N THR A 7 -6.36 29.29 -7.23
CA THR A 7 -5.48 28.56 -8.16
C THR A 7 -6.16 27.32 -8.76
N LEU A 8 -6.99 26.61 -7.97
CA LEU A 8 -7.61 25.34 -8.35
C LEU A 8 -8.65 25.41 -9.49
N THR A 9 -9.07 26.60 -9.94
CA THR A 9 -10.17 26.71 -10.93
C THR A 9 -9.70 27.10 -12.34
N TYR A 10 -8.43 27.50 -12.54
CA TYR A 10 -7.98 28.08 -13.81
C TYR A 10 -6.70 27.53 -14.44
N MET A 11 -6.01 26.57 -13.81
CA MET A 11 -4.77 26.02 -14.38
C MET A 11 -4.70 24.52 -14.11
N THR A 12 -5.20 23.72 -15.05
CA THR A 12 -4.96 22.26 -15.10
C THR A 12 -3.48 21.93 -14.97
N ASP A 13 -2.62 22.83 -15.47
CA ASP A 13 -1.16 22.71 -15.45
C ASP A 13 -0.57 22.83 -14.03
N LEU A 14 -1.31 23.34 -13.05
CA LEU A 14 -0.87 23.48 -11.65
C LEU A 14 -1.45 22.39 -10.74
N TYR A 15 -2.28 21.47 -11.24
CA TYR A 15 -2.90 20.45 -10.39
C TYR A 15 -1.87 19.54 -9.72
N ASN A 16 -0.86 19.12 -10.47
CA ASN A 16 0.19 18.27 -9.95
C ASN A 16 0.94 18.96 -8.79
N GLU A 17 1.45 20.18 -9.01
CA GLU A 17 2.12 20.98 -7.96
C GLU A 17 1.24 21.17 -6.71
N ILE A 18 -0.07 21.39 -6.89
CA ILE A 18 -0.99 21.56 -5.76
C ILE A 18 -1.18 20.26 -4.99
N PHE A 19 -1.34 19.12 -5.66
CA PHE A 19 -1.50 17.83 -5.00
C PHE A 19 -0.22 17.42 -4.29
N GLU A 20 0.94 17.68 -4.88
CA GLU A 20 2.25 17.45 -4.27
C GLU A 20 2.46 18.30 -3.02
N ILE A 21 2.08 19.58 -3.03
CA ILE A 21 2.13 20.43 -1.84
C ILE A 21 1.22 19.87 -0.74
N VAL A 22 0.00 19.43 -1.09
CA VAL A 22 -0.94 18.86 -0.12
C VAL A 22 -0.39 17.56 0.46
N ASP A 23 0.12 16.68 -0.38
CA ASP A 23 0.78 15.44 0.03
C ASP A 23 1.93 15.74 1.00
N SER A 24 2.89 16.57 0.59
CA SER A 24 4.04 17.00 1.41
C SER A 24 3.61 17.52 2.78
N CYS A 25 2.62 18.43 2.82
CA CYS A 25 2.18 19.04 4.07
C CYS A 25 1.49 18.02 5.00
N THR A 26 0.67 17.14 4.43
CA THR A 26 -0.09 16.15 5.20
C THR A 26 0.79 15.00 5.70
N PHE A 27 1.79 14.59 4.91
CA PHE A 27 2.78 13.61 5.32
C PHE A 27 3.71 14.15 6.41
N ALA A 28 4.29 15.34 6.23
CA ALA A 28 5.22 15.92 7.20
C ALA A 28 4.56 16.10 8.58
N SER A 29 3.28 16.48 8.59
CA SER A 29 2.53 16.68 9.84
C SER A 29 1.89 15.42 10.41
N LYS A 30 1.80 14.32 9.64
CA LYS A 30 1.10 13.08 9.97
C LYS A 30 -0.30 13.31 10.58
N SER A 31 -0.96 14.38 10.14
CA SER A 31 -2.27 14.81 10.64
C SER A 31 -2.97 15.69 9.61
N ILE A 32 -4.31 15.67 9.60
CA ILE A 32 -5.09 16.49 8.67
C ILE A 32 -5.73 17.67 9.40
N SER A 33 -5.23 18.88 9.12
CA SER A 33 -5.78 20.11 9.68
C SER A 33 -7.16 20.46 9.11
N PRO A 34 -7.97 21.30 9.79
CA PRO A 34 -9.25 21.77 9.26
C PRO A 34 -9.14 22.46 7.89
N THR A 35 -8.04 23.18 7.64
CA THR A 35 -7.78 23.82 6.36
C THR A 35 -7.49 22.79 5.26
N MET A 36 -6.79 21.69 5.59
CA MET A 36 -6.59 20.61 4.61
C MET A 36 -7.89 19.89 4.28
N TRP A 37 -8.82 19.73 5.22
CA TRP A 37 -10.17 19.23 4.87
C TRP A 37 -10.92 20.13 3.87
N GLN A 38 -10.71 21.44 3.91
CA GLN A 38 -11.24 22.34 2.87
C GLN A 38 -10.55 22.11 1.52
N ALA A 39 -9.24 21.85 1.52
CA ALA A 39 -8.51 21.46 0.31
C ALA A 39 -9.03 20.13 -0.26
N PHE A 40 -9.33 19.14 0.59
CA PHE A 40 -9.97 17.89 0.19
C PHE A 40 -11.31 18.11 -0.55
N GLU A 41 -12.16 19.02 -0.06
CA GLU A 41 -13.41 19.36 -0.74
C GLU A 41 -13.17 19.93 -2.15
N LEU A 42 -12.11 20.71 -2.32
CA LEU A 42 -11.70 21.24 -3.62
C LEU A 42 -11.13 20.15 -4.51
N ILE A 43 -10.26 19.26 -4.00
CA ILE A 43 -9.73 18.09 -4.73
C ILE A 43 -10.88 17.26 -5.29
N HIS A 44 -11.86 16.92 -4.44
CA HIS A 44 -13.03 16.16 -4.86
C HIS A 44 -13.90 16.91 -5.89
N LYS A 45 -14.10 18.22 -5.71
CA LYS A 45 -14.82 19.03 -6.68
C LYS A 45 -14.09 19.07 -8.04
N THR A 46 -12.77 19.19 -8.03
CA THR A 46 -11.93 19.18 -9.24
C THR A 46 -12.04 17.85 -9.95
N PHE A 47 -11.90 16.73 -9.22
CA PHE A 47 -12.13 15.38 -9.74
C PHE A 47 -13.50 15.28 -10.45
N LYS A 48 -14.59 15.66 -9.76
CA LYS A 48 -15.96 15.64 -10.31
C LYS A 48 -16.21 16.63 -11.46
N SER A 49 -15.28 17.53 -11.75
CA SER A 49 -15.40 18.55 -12.79
C SER A 49 -14.69 18.16 -14.11
N GLY A 50 -14.25 16.90 -14.23
CA GLY A 50 -13.59 16.40 -15.45
C GLY A 50 -12.09 16.14 -15.30
N ALA A 51 -11.58 16.00 -14.06
CA ALA A 51 -10.17 15.72 -13.78
C ALA A 51 -9.96 14.26 -13.32
N GLU A 52 -10.81 13.33 -13.76
CA GLU A 52 -10.75 11.92 -13.37
C GLU A 52 -9.44 11.25 -13.80
N LEU A 53 -8.85 11.70 -14.91
CA LEU A 53 -7.56 11.23 -15.45
C LEU A 53 -6.33 11.70 -14.65
N TYR A 54 -6.52 12.58 -13.66
CA TYR A 54 -5.47 13.04 -12.76
C TYR A 54 -5.52 12.29 -11.41
N LEU A 55 -6.24 11.16 -11.33
CA LEU A 55 -6.33 10.41 -10.08
C LEU A 55 -4.95 9.93 -9.61
N GLU A 56 -4.07 9.57 -10.54
CA GLU A 56 -2.68 9.19 -10.26
C GLU A 56 -1.96 10.29 -9.46
N ASP A 57 -2.04 11.54 -9.91
CA ASP A 57 -1.45 12.69 -9.23
C ASP A 57 -2.15 13.00 -7.89
N MET A 58 -3.46 12.72 -7.77
CA MET A 58 -4.22 12.95 -6.53
C MET A 58 -3.95 11.87 -5.47
N LEU A 59 -3.54 10.67 -5.87
CA LEU A 59 -3.54 9.49 -5.03
C LEU A 59 -2.67 9.63 -3.76
N PRO A 60 -1.44 10.18 -3.80
CA PRO A 60 -0.62 10.36 -2.60
C PRO A 60 -1.30 11.22 -1.54
N ALA A 61 -1.86 12.38 -1.96
CA ALA A 61 -2.61 13.25 -1.08
C ALA A 61 -3.87 12.57 -0.51
N LEU A 62 -4.62 11.84 -1.35
CA LEU A 62 -5.80 11.08 -0.93
C LEU A 62 -5.45 9.99 0.08
N ASP A 63 -4.32 9.30 -0.09
CA ASP A 63 -3.84 8.30 0.87
C ASP A 63 -3.61 8.94 2.24
N ASN A 64 -2.90 10.08 2.29
CA ASN A 64 -2.69 10.81 3.54
C ASN A 64 -4.00 11.23 4.22
N TYR A 65 -5.02 11.68 3.45
CA TYR A 65 -6.35 11.98 4.03
C TYR A 65 -7.00 10.76 4.68
N VAL A 66 -6.82 9.56 4.11
CA VAL A 66 -7.37 8.33 4.68
C VAL A 66 -6.56 7.86 5.89
N SER A 67 -5.25 7.84 5.74
CA SER A 67 -4.28 7.29 6.69
C SER A 67 -4.12 8.17 7.94
N TYR A 68 -4.12 9.51 7.80
CA TYR A 68 -4.01 10.45 8.93
C TYR A 68 -5.34 11.08 9.35
N GLY A 69 -6.38 10.94 8.52
CA GLY A 69 -7.70 11.55 8.72
C GLY A 69 -8.81 10.57 9.13
N THR A 70 -8.46 9.34 9.50
CA THR A 70 -9.40 8.23 9.77
C THR A 70 -10.57 8.62 10.68
N ASP A 71 -10.29 9.28 11.83
CA ASP A 71 -11.32 9.70 12.78
C ASP A 71 -12.34 10.68 12.17
N MET A 72 -11.85 11.61 11.34
CA MET A 72 -12.70 12.59 10.67
C MET A 72 -13.58 11.93 9.61
N LEU A 73 -13.05 10.95 8.86
CA LEU A 73 -13.80 10.20 7.86
C LEU A 73 -14.92 9.36 8.49
N ILE A 74 -14.67 8.76 9.66
CA ILE A 74 -15.68 8.01 10.41
C ILE A 74 -16.79 8.95 10.90
N GLN A 75 -16.43 10.12 11.41
CA GLN A 75 -17.39 11.09 11.96
C GLN A 75 -18.15 11.85 10.87
N ASN A 76 -17.60 11.95 9.66
CA ASN A 76 -18.18 12.71 8.54
C ASN A 76 -18.40 11.81 7.33
N PRO A 77 -19.55 11.10 7.25
CA PRO A 77 -19.85 10.19 6.15
C PRO A 77 -19.84 10.84 4.76
N ALA A 78 -19.94 12.16 4.66
CA ALA A 78 -19.84 12.89 3.39
C ALA A 78 -18.43 12.82 2.79
N TYR A 79 -17.38 12.99 3.60
CA TYR A 79 -15.99 12.89 3.13
C TYR A 79 -15.65 11.45 2.74
N LEU A 80 -16.03 10.49 3.56
CA LEU A 80 -15.86 9.08 3.24
C LEU A 80 -16.59 8.70 1.94
N ARG A 81 -17.83 9.17 1.74
CA ARG A 81 -18.56 8.93 0.50
C ARG A 81 -17.90 9.60 -0.71
N ALA A 82 -17.26 10.76 -0.54
CA ALA A 82 -16.52 11.42 -1.60
C ALA A 82 -15.32 10.56 -2.05
N ILE A 83 -14.53 10.03 -1.12
CA ILE A 83 -13.38 9.15 -1.43
C ILE A 83 -13.86 7.86 -2.12
N VAL A 84 -14.85 7.18 -1.54
CA VAL A 84 -15.40 5.95 -2.11
C VAL A 84 -16.04 6.21 -3.48
N GLY A 85 -16.68 7.36 -3.64
CA GLY A 85 -17.29 7.78 -4.90
C GLY A 85 -16.27 7.94 -6.02
N MET A 86 -15.07 8.45 -5.74
CA MET A 86 -13.99 8.53 -6.76
C MET A 86 -13.62 7.15 -7.30
N VAL A 87 -13.51 6.14 -6.43
CA VAL A 87 -13.27 4.75 -6.85
C VAL A 87 -14.40 4.25 -7.76
N GLU A 88 -15.65 4.50 -7.37
CA GLU A 88 -16.83 4.11 -8.15
C GLU A 88 -16.86 4.79 -9.53
N ASP A 89 -16.54 6.08 -9.61
CA ASP A 89 -16.54 6.84 -10.86
C ASP A 89 -15.49 6.30 -11.84
N ILE A 90 -14.27 6.03 -11.37
CA ILE A 90 -13.15 5.51 -12.19
C ILE A 90 -13.46 4.18 -12.85
N PHE A 91 -14.17 3.30 -12.14
CA PHE A 91 -14.55 2.01 -12.70
C PHE A 91 -15.70 2.09 -13.70
N HIS A 92 -16.55 3.13 -13.61
CA HIS A 92 -17.68 3.33 -14.51
C HIS A 92 -17.37 4.24 -15.69
N ASP A 93 -16.28 5.01 -15.66
CA ASP A 93 -15.88 5.83 -16.78
C ASP A 93 -15.22 4.96 -17.88
N GLU A 94 -15.78 5.07 -19.08
CA GLU A 94 -15.30 4.38 -20.28
C GLU A 94 -14.03 5.02 -20.86
N LYS A 95 -13.74 6.27 -20.50
CA LYS A 95 -12.55 7.00 -20.97
C LYS A 95 -11.28 6.61 -20.22
N VAL A 96 -11.46 6.02 -19.05
CA VAL A 96 -10.42 5.78 -18.05
C VAL A 96 -9.72 4.44 -18.34
N GLY A 97 -8.39 4.46 -18.30
CA GLY A 97 -7.52 3.35 -18.70
C GLY A 97 -7.29 2.32 -17.60
N GLY A 98 -6.42 1.34 -17.88
CA GLY A 98 -6.01 0.35 -16.88
C GLY A 98 -5.23 0.96 -15.71
N VAL A 99 -4.39 1.97 -15.98
CA VAL A 99 -3.54 2.66 -14.99
C VAL A 99 -4.39 3.43 -13.98
N ASP A 100 -5.33 4.24 -14.44
CA ASP A 100 -6.25 4.96 -13.56
C ASP A 100 -7.10 4.02 -12.68
N ARG A 101 -7.52 2.86 -13.23
CA ARG A 101 -8.27 1.86 -12.48
C ARG A 101 -7.39 1.15 -11.44
N ILE A 102 -6.09 1.01 -11.69
CA ILE A 102 -5.13 0.59 -10.66
C ILE A 102 -5.12 1.62 -9.53
N CYS A 103 -5.11 2.92 -9.83
CA CYS A 103 -5.20 3.97 -8.79
C CYS A 103 -6.51 3.87 -7.99
N GLY A 104 -7.63 3.56 -8.66
CA GLY A 104 -8.90 3.26 -7.99
C GLY A 104 -8.82 2.04 -7.05
N CYS A 105 -8.15 0.96 -7.45
CA CYS A 105 -7.90 -0.20 -6.59
C CYS A 105 -7.08 0.18 -5.36
N LYS A 106 -5.98 0.91 -5.54
CA LYS A 106 -5.11 1.39 -4.45
C LYS A 106 -5.87 2.25 -3.44
N LEU A 107 -6.67 3.20 -3.93
CA LEU A 107 -7.49 4.05 -3.05
C LEU A 107 -8.52 3.23 -2.25
N ALA A 108 -9.17 2.25 -2.88
CA ALA A 108 -10.09 1.35 -2.17
C ALA A 108 -9.38 0.50 -1.12
N GLU A 109 -8.17 0.06 -1.44
CA GLU A 109 -7.31 -0.67 -0.52
C GLU A 109 -6.94 0.16 0.70
N THR A 110 -6.46 1.39 0.50
CA THR A 110 -6.15 2.33 1.59
C THR A 110 -7.35 2.54 2.50
N VAL A 111 -8.55 2.71 1.92
CA VAL A 111 -9.81 2.83 2.68
C VAL A 111 -10.06 1.59 3.52
N MET A 112 -9.96 0.39 2.95
CA MET A 112 -10.21 -0.86 3.68
C MET A 112 -9.15 -1.12 4.77
N LEU A 113 -7.87 -0.85 4.52
CA LEU A 113 -6.80 -1.07 5.50
C LEU A 113 -6.90 -0.13 6.70
N ASN A 114 -7.21 1.15 6.48
CA ASN A 114 -7.25 2.16 7.55
C ASN A 114 -8.60 2.20 8.29
N LEU A 115 -9.73 1.99 7.60
CA LEU A 115 -11.07 2.13 8.17
C LEU A 115 -11.72 0.77 8.51
N ARG A 116 -10.92 -0.18 8.99
CA ARG A 116 -11.38 -1.51 9.40
C ARG A 116 -12.50 -1.45 10.43
N GLY A 117 -13.64 -2.07 10.10
CA GLY A 117 -14.86 -2.07 10.92
C GLY A 117 -15.80 -0.87 10.74
N TYR A 118 -15.47 0.11 9.90
CA TYR A 118 -16.27 1.33 9.69
C TYR A 118 -16.83 1.51 8.27
N VAL A 119 -16.46 0.63 7.33
CA VAL A 119 -16.79 0.74 5.90
C VAL A 119 -17.48 -0.51 5.35
N ASP A 120 -18.06 -1.36 6.20
CA ASP A 120 -18.78 -2.58 5.79
C ASP A 120 -19.81 -2.30 4.66
N GLN A 121 -20.48 -1.14 4.66
CA GLN A 121 -21.45 -0.80 3.61
C GLN A 121 -20.85 -0.62 2.20
N TYR A 122 -19.55 -0.36 2.09
CA TYR A 122 -18.87 -0.11 0.82
C TYR A 122 -18.11 -1.33 0.30
N VAL A 123 -17.81 -2.30 1.17
CA VAL A 123 -17.12 -3.54 0.80
C VAL A 123 -17.82 -4.30 -0.34
N PRO A 124 -19.15 -4.48 -0.38
CA PRO A 124 -19.83 -5.13 -1.50
C PRO A 124 -19.56 -4.43 -2.84
N MET A 125 -19.55 -3.10 -2.87
CA MET A 125 -19.28 -2.33 -4.08
C MET A 125 -17.86 -2.60 -4.58
N PHE A 126 -16.85 -2.54 -3.72
CA PHE A 126 -15.46 -2.83 -4.09
C PHE A 126 -15.29 -4.25 -4.67
N ILE A 127 -15.92 -5.25 -4.05
CA ILE A 127 -15.91 -6.63 -4.57
C ILE A 127 -16.57 -6.69 -5.94
N GLU A 128 -17.72 -6.03 -6.13
CA GLU A 128 -18.44 -6.03 -7.41
C GLU A 128 -17.64 -5.35 -8.52
N LEU A 129 -17.04 -4.19 -8.26
CA LEU A 129 -16.18 -3.49 -9.23
C LEU A 129 -15.03 -4.40 -9.71
N ALA A 130 -14.28 -5.00 -8.79
CA ALA A 130 -13.17 -5.87 -9.14
C ALA A 130 -13.62 -7.16 -9.84
N MET A 131 -14.62 -7.85 -9.29
CA MET A 131 -15.08 -9.13 -9.82
C MET A 131 -15.74 -9.00 -11.19
N ASN A 132 -16.43 -7.89 -11.48
CA ASN A 132 -16.99 -7.67 -12.81
C ASN A 132 -15.90 -7.67 -13.88
N VAL A 133 -14.79 -6.97 -13.63
CA VAL A 133 -13.65 -6.90 -14.57
C VAL A 133 -12.90 -8.24 -14.65
N ILE A 134 -12.64 -8.89 -13.51
CA ILE A 134 -12.04 -10.23 -13.48
C ILE A 134 -12.92 -11.23 -14.26
N ASN A 135 -14.25 -11.08 -14.17
CA ASN A 135 -15.18 -12.00 -14.78
C ASN A 135 -15.33 -11.82 -16.29
N SER A 136 -15.33 -10.58 -16.77
CA SER A 136 -15.37 -10.27 -18.20
C SER A 136 -14.05 -10.60 -18.90
N GLY A 137 -12.93 -10.59 -18.16
CA GLY A 137 -11.60 -10.77 -18.72
C GLY A 137 -11.06 -9.50 -19.37
N ASP A 138 -11.62 -8.34 -19.04
CA ASP A 138 -11.24 -7.05 -19.63
C ASP A 138 -9.91 -6.50 -19.06
N ALA A 139 -9.38 -7.11 -18.00
CA ALA A 139 -8.09 -6.74 -17.43
C ALA A 139 -6.93 -7.24 -18.30
N LYS A 140 -6.46 -6.37 -19.19
CA LYS A 140 -5.45 -6.69 -20.21
C LYS A 140 -4.05 -6.93 -19.61
N THR A 141 -3.55 -5.99 -18.81
CA THR A 141 -2.20 -6.08 -18.23
C THR A 141 -2.18 -7.03 -17.04
N LYS A 142 -1.00 -7.57 -16.74
CA LYS A 142 -0.81 -8.44 -15.56
C LYS A 142 -0.91 -7.63 -14.27
N SER A 143 -0.33 -6.42 -14.27
CA SER A 143 -0.41 -5.45 -13.19
C SER A 143 -1.85 -5.15 -12.78
N TYR A 144 -2.73 -4.83 -13.74
CA TYR A 144 -4.12 -4.50 -13.44
C TYR A 144 -4.88 -5.71 -12.86
N ARG A 145 -4.62 -6.91 -13.39
CA ARG A 145 -5.19 -8.15 -12.84
C ARG A 145 -4.80 -8.39 -11.39
N ILE A 146 -3.55 -8.08 -11.02
CA ILE A 146 -3.04 -8.22 -9.65
C ILE A 146 -3.78 -7.25 -8.71
N HIS A 147 -3.86 -5.96 -9.04
CA HIS A 147 -4.54 -4.98 -8.20
C HIS A 147 -6.05 -5.26 -8.05
N LEU A 148 -6.73 -5.77 -9.09
CA LEU A 148 -8.12 -6.22 -8.98
C LEU A 148 -8.26 -7.39 -8.00
N MET A 149 -7.32 -8.34 -8.02
CA MET A 149 -7.31 -9.44 -7.04
C MET A 149 -7.04 -8.91 -5.64
N GLU A 150 -6.06 -8.02 -5.46
CA GLU A 150 -5.71 -7.40 -4.19
C GLU A 150 -6.90 -6.69 -3.56
N MET A 151 -7.68 -5.94 -4.35
CA MET A 151 -8.91 -5.30 -3.87
C MET A 151 -9.88 -6.31 -3.21
N VAL A 152 -10.05 -7.50 -3.80
CA VAL A 152 -10.92 -8.54 -3.23
C VAL A 152 -10.23 -9.31 -2.08
N ILE A 153 -8.92 -9.53 -2.15
CA ILE A 153 -8.13 -10.14 -1.08
C ILE A 153 -8.15 -9.24 0.17
N ASN A 154 -8.06 -7.93 -0.02
CA ASN A 154 -8.17 -6.95 1.04
C ASN A 154 -9.58 -6.95 1.64
N ALA A 155 -10.64 -7.07 0.84
CA ALA A 155 -11.98 -7.30 1.36
C ALA A 155 -12.08 -8.60 2.20
N VAL A 156 -11.39 -9.67 1.80
CA VAL A 156 -11.28 -10.90 2.61
C VAL A 156 -10.56 -10.63 3.92
N TYR A 157 -9.42 -9.93 3.89
CA TYR A 157 -8.66 -9.58 5.08
C TYR A 157 -9.48 -8.70 6.01
N TYR A 158 -10.21 -7.72 5.47
CA TYR A 158 -11.09 -6.79 6.15
C TYR A 158 -12.18 -7.51 6.94
N ASN A 159 -13.01 -8.30 6.24
CA ASN A 159 -14.13 -9.04 6.82
C ASN A 159 -14.43 -10.29 5.96
N PRO A 160 -13.88 -11.48 6.32
CA PRO A 160 -14.01 -12.66 5.48
C PRO A 160 -15.45 -13.16 5.36
N ARG A 161 -16.29 -12.96 6.39
CA ARG A 161 -17.70 -13.37 6.38
C ARG A 161 -18.52 -12.56 5.38
N LEU A 162 -18.38 -11.22 5.44
CA LEU A 162 -19.05 -10.32 4.51
C LEU A 162 -18.62 -10.60 3.08
N THR A 163 -17.32 -10.77 2.85
CA THR A 163 -16.77 -11.01 1.51
C THR A 163 -17.25 -12.34 0.92
N LEU A 164 -17.25 -13.42 1.70
CA LEU A 164 -17.81 -14.70 1.27
C LEU A 164 -19.32 -14.60 0.99
N GLN A 165 -20.09 -13.87 1.80
CA GLN A 165 -21.51 -13.65 1.56
C GLN A 165 -21.76 -12.93 0.22
N VAL A 166 -21.00 -11.87 -0.08
CA VAL A 166 -21.12 -11.13 -1.34
C VAL A 166 -20.78 -12.03 -2.52
N LEU A 167 -19.63 -12.71 -2.46
CA LEU A 167 -19.18 -13.62 -3.54
C LEU A 167 -20.18 -14.77 -3.78
N GLU A 168 -20.72 -15.38 -2.71
CA GLU A 168 -21.71 -16.47 -2.83
C GLU A 168 -23.02 -15.99 -3.45
N SER A 169 -23.48 -14.78 -3.08
CA SER A 169 -24.72 -14.21 -3.61
C SER A 169 -24.71 -14.03 -5.14
N LYS A 170 -23.52 -13.91 -5.73
CA LYS A 170 -23.31 -13.77 -7.18
C LYS A 170 -22.78 -15.05 -7.85
N GLY A 171 -22.53 -16.11 -7.08
CA GLY A 171 -21.92 -17.35 -7.57
C GLY A 171 -20.45 -17.20 -7.99
N TRP A 172 -19.73 -16.24 -7.40
CA TRP A 172 -18.38 -15.86 -7.79
C TRP A 172 -17.27 -16.51 -6.95
N THR A 173 -17.60 -17.06 -5.79
CA THR A 173 -16.63 -17.56 -4.81
C THR A 173 -15.63 -18.55 -5.38
N ASN A 174 -16.11 -19.63 -6.02
CA ASN A 174 -15.22 -20.66 -6.58
C ASN A 174 -14.31 -20.08 -7.68
N LYS A 175 -14.85 -19.19 -8.53
CA LYS A 175 -14.08 -18.55 -9.59
C LYS A 175 -13.01 -17.63 -9.01
N PHE A 176 -13.34 -16.80 -8.02
CA PHE A 176 -12.38 -15.92 -7.37
C PHE A 176 -11.22 -16.71 -6.75
N PHE A 177 -11.49 -17.70 -5.90
CA PHE A 177 -10.44 -18.52 -5.29
C PHE A 177 -9.60 -19.27 -6.33
N SER A 178 -10.22 -19.78 -7.40
CA SER A 178 -9.49 -20.43 -8.49
C SER A 178 -8.55 -19.45 -9.21
N THR A 179 -9.02 -18.23 -9.50
CA THR A 179 -8.21 -17.17 -10.10
C THR A 179 -7.08 -16.74 -9.17
N TRP A 180 -7.37 -16.51 -7.89
CA TRP A 180 -6.38 -16.11 -6.89
C TRP A 180 -5.26 -17.14 -6.77
N PHE A 181 -5.58 -18.41 -6.53
CA PHE A 181 -4.55 -19.45 -6.34
C PHE A 181 -3.81 -19.82 -7.63
N SER A 182 -4.43 -19.68 -8.80
CA SER A 182 -3.72 -19.88 -10.08
C SER A 182 -2.74 -18.76 -10.41
N ASN A 183 -2.88 -17.59 -9.78
CA ASN A 183 -1.99 -16.44 -9.94
C ASN A 183 -1.09 -16.22 -8.72
N ILE A 184 -1.01 -17.13 -7.77
CA ILE A 184 -0.28 -16.92 -6.51
C ILE A 184 1.22 -16.67 -6.71
N ASP A 185 1.80 -17.24 -7.76
CA ASP A 185 3.20 -17.04 -8.15
C ASP A 185 3.47 -15.68 -8.80
N ASN A 186 2.40 -14.96 -9.19
CA ASN A 186 2.52 -13.62 -9.78
C ASN A 186 2.61 -12.52 -8.73
N PHE A 187 2.28 -12.80 -7.47
CA PHE A 187 2.49 -11.87 -6.35
C PHE A 187 3.98 -11.81 -6.03
N ARG A 188 4.68 -10.78 -6.51
CA ARG A 188 6.14 -10.65 -6.37
C ARG A 188 6.53 -9.75 -5.20
N ARG A 189 5.70 -8.74 -4.90
CA ARG A 189 5.98 -7.71 -3.89
C ARG A 189 5.79 -8.24 -2.48
N VAL A 190 6.45 -7.62 -1.51
CA VAL A 190 6.25 -7.88 -0.08
C VAL A 190 4.80 -7.57 0.31
N HIS A 191 4.25 -6.48 -0.23
CA HIS A 191 2.88 -6.06 0.01
C HIS A 191 1.85 -7.15 -0.35
N ASP A 192 1.82 -7.59 -1.61
CA ASP A 192 0.90 -8.61 -2.14
C ASP A 192 0.93 -9.89 -1.30
N LYS A 193 2.15 -10.31 -0.90
CA LYS A 193 2.39 -11.51 -0.12
C LYS A 193 1.87 -11.34 1.31
N LYS A 194 2.16 -10.22 1.97
CA LYS A 194 1.65 -9.92 3.32
C LYS A 194 0.12 -9.87 3.31
N LEU A 195 -0.48 -9.16 2.35
CA LEU A 195 -1.92 -9.03 2.21
C LEU A 195 -2.58 -10.40 2.03
N SER A 196 -2.03 -11.21 1.12
CA SER A 196 -2.52 -12.56 0.86
C SER A 196 -2.37 -13.49 2.07
N ILE A 197 -1.24 -13.45 2.79
CA ILE A 197 -1.04 -14.24 4.02
C ILE A 197 -2.05 -13.81 5.09
N ALA A 198 -2.27 -12.51 5.27
CA ALA A 198 -3.18 -11.98 6.27
C ALA A 198 -4.65 -12.30 5.94
N ALA A 199 -5.03 -12.26 4.66
CA ALA A 199 -6.34 -12.67 4.16
C ALA A 199 -6.58 -14.18 4.36
N ILE A 200 -5.62 -15.04 3.98
CA ILE A 200 -5.72 -16.49 4.21
C ILE A 200 -5.82 -16.79 5.70
N SER A 201 -4.99 -16.13 6.52
CA SER A 201 -5.04 -16.27 7.97
C SER A 201 -6.42 -15.89 8.52
N SER A 202 -7.03 -14.83 8.01
CA SER A 202 -8.39 -14.41 8.39
C SER A 202 -9.45 -15.45 8.00
N LEU A 203 -9.33 -16.07 6.81
CA LEU A 203 -10.23 -17.16 6.39
C LEU A 203 -10.09 -18.41 7.29
N LEU A 204 -8.88 -18.73 7.74
CA LEU A 204 -8.63 -19.88 8.63
C LEU A 204 -9.21 -19.70 10.04
N THR A 205 -9.64 -18.49 10.42
CA THR A 205 -10.38 -18.24 11.67
C THR A 205 -11.87 -18.62 11.59
N LEU A 206 -12.38 -18.88 10.39
CA LEU A 206 -13.78 -19.27 10.21
C LEU A 206 -14.02 -20.68 10.74
N LYS A 207 -15.23 -20.91 11.24
CA LYS A 207 -15.68 -22.25 11.62
C LYS A 207 -16.04 -23.06 10.38
N ALA A 208 -15.94 -24.39 10.49
CA ALA A 208 -16.24 -25.29 9.38
C ALA A 208 -17.65 -25.11 8.78
N ASP A 209 -18.64 -24.71 9.59
CA ASP A 209 -20.02 -24.43 9.16
C ASP A 209 -20.21 -23.06 8.51
N GLU A 210 -19.24 -22.14 8.66
CA GLU A 210 -19.24 -20.83 8.02
C GLU A 210 -18.62 -20.88 6.60
N VAL A 211 -17.92 -21.96 6.26
CA VAL A 211 -17.28 -22.13 4.95
C VAL A 211 -18.33 -22.51 3.89
N PRO A 212 -18.49 -21.73 2.81
CA PRO A 212 -19.47 -22.02 1.77
C PRO A 212 -19.23 -23.35 1.06
N ALA A 213 -20.31 -24.08 0.77
CA ALA A 213 -20.24 -25.39 0.11
C ALA A 213 -19.51 -25.36 -1.25
N SER A 214 -19.56 -24.21 -1.94
CA SER A 214 -18.89 -23.97 -3.23
C SER A 214 -17.35 -24.09 -3.17
N VAL A 215 -16.76 -23.91 -1.99
CA VAL A 215 -15.30 -23.91 -1.79
C VAL A 215 -14.83 -24.91 -0.73
N GLN A 216 -15.73 -25.59 -0.01
CA GLN A 216 -15.37 -26.60 1.00
C GLN A 216 -14.38 -27.65 0.48
N GLN A 217 -14.55 -28.15 -0.75
CA GLN A 217 -13.62 -29.13 -1.34
C GLN A 217 -12.24 -28.53 -1.63
N GLY A 218 -12.17 -27.25 -2.00
CA GLY A 218 -10.93 -26.53 -2.29
C GLY A 218 -10.29 -25.89 -1.05
N TRP A 219 -10.99 -25.84 0.08
CA TRP A 219 -10.57 -25.16 1.29
C TRP A 219 -9.18 -25.56 1.80
N PRO A 220 -8.76 -26.85 1.76
CA PRO A 220 -7.40 -27.24 2.10
C PRO A 220 -6.29 -26.54 1.30
N ARG A 221 -6.58 -26.05 0.09
CA ARG A 221 -5.62 -25.30 -0.73
C ARG A 221 -5.19 -23.98 -0.11
N LEU A 222 -5.93 -23.44 0.86
CA LEU A 222 -5.51 -22.28 1.65
C LEU A 222 -4.13 -22.50 2.28
N LEU A 223 -3.89 -23.69 2.85
CA LEU A 223 -2.59 -24.01 3.45
C LEU A 223 -1.49 -24.17 2.40
N GLN A 224 -1.77 -24.73 1.22
CA GLN A 224 -0.77 -24.78 0.15
C GLN A 224 -0.43 -23.38 -0.36
N GLY A 225 -1.45 -22.53 -0.53
CA GLY A 225 -1.26 -21.16 -0.97
C GLY A 225 -0.42 -20.34 0.00
N VAL A 226 -0.75 -20.35 1.30
CA VAL A 226 0.04 -19.63 2.31
C VAL A 226 1.46 -20.19 2.44
N THR A 227 1.64 -21.51 2.28
CA THR A 227 2.97 -22.14 2.26
C THR A 227 3.81 -21.60 1.10
N ARG A 228 3.23 -21.49 -0.10
CA ARG A 228 3.89 -20.94 -1.28
C ARG A 228 4.28 -19.47 -1.11
N LEU A 229 3.42 -18.68 -0.46
CA LEU A 229 3.71 -17.28 -0.13
C LEU A 229 4.89 -17.18 0.84
N PHE A 230 4.90 -17.97 1.93
CA PHE A 230 6.03 -17.99 2.86
C PHE A 230 7.33 -18.49 2.23
N GLN A 231 7.25 -19.44 1.30
CA GLN A 231 8.43 -19.92 0.57
C GLN A 231 9.11 -18.79 -0.23
N THR A 232 8.33 -17.85 -0.76
CA THR A 232 8.82 -16.79 -1.65
C THR A 232 8.95 -15.43 -0.99
N LEU A 233 8.40 -15.25 0.22
CA LEU A 233 8.44 -14.01 0.98
C LEU A 233 9.87 -13.56 1.35
N PRO A 234 10.80 -14.42 1.82
CA PRO A 234 12.17 -13.99 2.13
C PRO A 234 12.89 -13.37 0.93
N ALA A 235 12.67 -13.92 -0.27
CA ALA A 235 13.26 -13.37 -1.49
C ALA A 235 12.68 -11.99 -1.84
N ALA A 236 11.37 -11.80 -1.67
CA ALA A 236 10.73 -10.50 -1.87
C ALA A 236 11.21 -9.45 -0.86
N ILE A 237 11.35 -9.82 0.42
CA ILE A 237 11.90 -8.92 1.45
C ILE A 237 13.32 -8.50 1.08
N LYS A 238 14.16 -9.44 0.69
CA LYS A 238 15.51 -9.16 0.26
C LYS A 238 15.55 -8.23 -0.96
N HIS A 239 14.69 -8.47 -1.95
CA HIS A 239 14.57 -7.62 -3.13
C HIS A 239 14.18 -6.18 -2.77
N ARG A 240 13.18 -6.00 -1.90
CA ARG A 240 12.77 -4.68 -1.41
C ARG A 240 13.91 -3.96 -0.66
N GLU A 241 14.66 -4.69 0.17
CA GLU A 241 15.82 -4.15 0.88
C GLU A 241 16.97 -3.76 -0.05
N GLU A 242 17.20 -4.51 -1.13
CA GLU A 242 18.21 -4.20 -2.15
C GLU A 242 17.79 -2.97 -2.97
N ALA A 243 16.54 -2.90 -3.43
CA ALA A 243 16.01 -1.76 -4.17
C ALA A 243 16.05 -0.45 -3.35
N THR A 244 15.78 -0.52 -2.05
CA THR A 244 15.85 0.65 -1.16
C THR A 244 17.29 1.12 -0.92
N LYS A 245 18.27 0.20 -0.94
CA LYS A 245 19.69 0.56 -0.81
C LYS A 245 20.24 1.15 -2.10
N GLU A 246 19.86 0.61 -3.26
CA GLU A 246 20.31 1.12 -4.56
C GLU A 246 19.82 2.55 -4.81
N SER A 247 18.62 2.92 -4.37
CA SER A 247 18.17 4.32 -4.38
C SER A 247 18.99 5.26 -3.49
N ASP A 248 19.62 4.74 -2.43
CA ASP A 248 20.53 5.52 -1.58
C ASP A 248 21.94 5.67 -2.20
N PHE A 249 22.34 4.77 -3.12
CA PHE A 249 23.70 4.73 -3.69
C PHE A 249 23.89 5.48 -5.02
N THR A 250 22.83 5.95 -5.68
CA THR A 250 22.94 6.79 -6.90
C THR A 250 23.46 8.20 -6.64
N PHE A 251 23.86 8.52 -5.41
CA PHE A 251 24.25 9.87 -5.00
C PHE A 251 25.78 10.15 -5.01
N ASP A 252 26.66 9.18 -5.26
CA ASP A 252 28.12 9.37 -5.04
C ASP A 252 29.02 9.17 -6.28
N ASP A 253 28.50 9.05 -7.51
CA ASP A 253 29.32 8.79 -8.71
C ASP A 253 28.91 9.59 -9.97
N GLU A 254 28.51 10.86 -9.82
CA GLU A 254 28.47 11.82 -10.96
C GLU A 254 29.32 13.06 -10.65
N GLY A 255 30.55 12.83 -10.19
CA GLY A 255 31.46 13.90 -9.77
C GLY A 255 32.92 13.66 -10.12
N ASP A 256 33.24 13.22 -11.35
CA ASP A 256 34.54 13.49 -12.00
C ASP A 256 34.59 12.87 -13.41
N ASP A 257 34.16 13.61 -14.43
CA ASP A 257 34.73 13.55 -15.79
C ASP A 257 34.12 14.66 -16.66
N ILE A 258 34.44 15.93 -16.34
CA ILE A 258 34.31 17.02 -17.32
C ILE A 258 35.67 17.12 -18.04
N ASP A 259 35.75 16.40 -19.16
CA ASP A 259 36.79 16.56 -20.18
C ASP A 259 36.73 17.97 -20.79
N ASP A 260 37.92 18.51 -20.97
CA ASP A 260 38.28 19.88 -21.33
C ASP A 260 37.87 20.19 -22.78
N GLY A 261 36.98 21.17 -22.98
CA GLY A 261 36.57 21.54 -24.33
C GLY A 261 35.63 22.74 -24.47
N ASN A 262 36.24 23.91 -24.67
CA ASN A 262 35.81 24.94 -25.64
C ASN A 262 35.09 26.21 -25.11
N ASP A 263 35.90 27.17 -24.65
CA ASP A 263 36.03 28.55 -25.18
C ASP A 263 34.76 29.32 -25.57
N TRP A 264 34.28 30.22 -24.69
CA TRP A 264 33.54 31.41 -25.07
C TRP A 264 33.92 32.59 -24.17
N ASP A 265 34.53 33.60 -24.79
CA ASP A 265 34.90 34.88 -24.22
C ASP A 265 33.68 35.75 -23.87
N GLY A 266 33.85 36.63 -22.88
CA GLY A 266 32.80 37.55 -22.45
C GLY A 266 33.12 38.25 -21.14
N GLU A 267 34.13 39.10 -21.13
CA GLU A 267 34.36 40.08 -20.06
C GLU A 267 33.11 40.95 -19.82
N VAL A 268 32.63 41.03 -18.58
CA VAL A 268 32.22 42.31 -17.95
C VAL A 268 32.42 42.20 -16.43
N GLU A 269 33.46 42.87 -15.92
CA GLU A 269 33.64 43.26 -14.50
C GLU A 269 32.45 44.10 -14.01
N TRP A 270 31.95 43.91 -12.78
CA TRP A 270 31.58 45.01 -11.87
C TRP A 270 31.62 44.60 -10.39
N THR A 271 32.76 44.89 -9.78
CA THR A 271 33.00 45.47 -8.44
C THR A 271 32.66 44.71 -7.16
N ASP A 272 33.74 44.42 -6.44
CA ASP A 272 33.86 44.23 -5.00
C ASP A 272 33.12 45.29 -4.18
N GLN A 273 32.32 44.83 -3.22
CA GLN A 273 32.19 45.48 -1.93
C GLN A 273 32.01 44.42 -0.85
N ASP A 274 33.15 43.99 -0.30
CA ASP A 274 33.29 43.18 0.90
C ASP A 274 33.07 44.01 2.19
N GLU A 275 32.91 43.24 3.28
CA GLU A 275 32.89 43.56 4.72
C GLU A 275 31.49 43.77 5.36
N ALA A 276 31.09 43.10 6.46
CA ALA A 276 31.65 42.01 7.26
C ALA A 276 30.59 41.58 8.32
N GLU A 277 30.81 40.41 8.92
CA GLU A 277 30.26 39.86 10.19
C GLU A 277 28.82 39.31 10.15
N GLY A 278 28.51 38.10 10.62
CA GLY A 278 29.29 37.08 11.32
C GLY A 278 28.33 36.04 11.94
N GLY A 279 28.86 34.85 12.25
CA GLY A 279 28.17 33.85 13.07
C GLY A 279 28.01 32.52 12.37
N GLY A 280 28.92 31.58 12.67
CA GLY A 280 28.82 30.21 12.19
C GLY A 280 27.62 29.48 12.78
N ASP A 281 27.09 28.56 11.98
CA ASP A 281 26.54 27.31 12.50
C ASP A 281 26.90 26.23 11.48
N GLY A 282 27.16 25.02 11.96
CA GLY A 282 27.53 23.91 11.12
C GLY A 282 26.40 23.57 10.16
N ASP A 283 26.75 23.20 8.93
CA ASP A 283 25.83 22.55 7.99
C ASP A 283 25.30 21.27 8.63
N VAL A 284 24.18 21.39 9.34
CA VAL A 284 23.24 20.30 9.51
C VAL A 284 22.58 20.17 8.15
N PRO A 285 22.68 19.01 7.45
CA PRO A 285 21.92 18.81 6.23
C PRO A 285 20.46 19.05 6.57
N ASP A 286 19.84 20.02 5.90
CA ASP A 286 18.46 20.39 6.16
C ASP A 286 17.57 19.17 5.89
N GLU A 287 17.04 18.56 6.97
CA GLU A 287 16.11 17.43 6.89
C GLU A 287 14.93 17.75 5.96
N SER A 288 14.58 19.03 5.80
CA SER A 288 13.56 19.49 4.86
C SER A 288 13.97 19.35 3.39
N THR A 289 15.26 19.49 3.05
CA THR A 289 15.75 19.34 1.67
C THR A 289 15.81 17.87 1.29
N ALA A 290 16.40 17.02 2.13
CA ALA A 290 16.43 15.57 1.92
C ALA A 290 15.00 14.96 1.84
N TYR A 291 14.04 15.55 2.57
CA TYR A 291 12.65 15.16 2.52
C TYR A 291 11.92 15.60 1.25
N LEU A 292 12.13 16.83 0.77
CA LEU A 292 11.59 17.27 -0.52
C LEU A 292 12.17 16.46 -1.68
N ASP A 293 13.44 16.10 -1.59
CA ASP A 293 14.09 15.24 -2.59
C ASP A 293 13.53 13.81 -2.54
N PHE A 294 13.23 13.28 -1.35
CA PHE A 294 12.54 11.99 -1.19
C PHE A 294 11.13 12.00 -1.82
N LEU A 295 10.35 13.06 -1.59
CA LEU A 295 9.02 13.19 -2.18
C LEU A 295 9.09 13.33 -3.71
N ASN A 296 10.05 14.09 -4.22
CA ASN A 296 10.31 14.21 -5.65
C ASN A 296 10.63 12.84 -6.29
N GLN A 297 11.44 12.01 -5.62
CA GLN A 297 11.73 10.66 -6.09
C GLN A 297 10.49 9.75 -6.07
N GLU A 298 9.66 9.83 -5.03
CA GLU A 298 8.39 9.08 -4.98
C GLU A 298 7.41 9.53 -6.08
N ALA A 299 7.28 10.84 -6.30
CA ALA A 299 6.45 11.38 -7.38
C ALA A 299 6.92 10.87 -8.76
N GLN A 300 8.23 10.76 -8.98
CA GLN A 300 8.79 10.19 -10.22
C GLN A 300 8.52 8.68 -10.36
N LYS A 301 8.49 7.91 -9.27
CA LYS A 301 8.12 6.48 -9.31
C LYS A 301 6.64 6.29 -9.64
N PHE A 302 5.77 7.16 -9.14
CA PHE A 302 4.37 7.16 -9.57
C PHE A 302 4.25 7.51 -11.06
N GLY A 303 4.98 8.51 -11.58
CA GLY A 303 4.93 8.87 -13.01
C GLY A 303 5.49 7.84 -14.01
N SER A 304 6.09 6.73 -13.55
CA SER A 304 6.76 5.73 -14.41
C SER A 304 5.84 4.61 -14.94
N PHE A 305 4.51 4.68 -14.77
CA PHE A 305 3.58 3.68 -15.34
C PHE A 305 3.51 3.67 -16.88
N ALA A 306 4.31 4.52 -17.55
CA ALA A 306 4.26 4.75 -19.00
C ALA A 306 5.19 3.87 -19.85
N ASP A 307 6.07 3.04 -19.26
CA ASP A 307 6.93 2.13 -20.04
C ASP A 307 6.45 0.67 -20.00
N ASP A 308 6.33 0.11 -21.21
CA ASP A 308 5.62 -1.12 -21.59
C ASP A 308 6.34 -2.42 -21.18
N ASP A 309 7.18 -2.38 -20.14
CA ASP A 309 7.82 -3.57 -19.55
C ASP A 309 6.91 -4.15 -18.44
N ASP A 310 5.88 -4.86 -18.91
CA ASP A 310 4.72 -5.49 -18.22
C ASP A 310 5.06 -6.50 -17.09
N ASP A 311 6.30 -6.53 -16.57
CA ASP A 311 6.81 -7.57 -15.66
C ASP A 311 7.31 -7.10 -14.28
N GLU A 312 7.55 -5.81 -14.06
CA GLU A 312 8.04 -5.29 -12.78
C GLU A 312 6.99 -4.38 -12.13
N LEU A 313 6.22 -4.97 -11.20
CA LEU A 313 5.38 -4.20 -10.30
C LEU A 313 6.27 -3.60 -9.21
N ASP A 314 6.37 -2.27 -9.15
CA ASP A 314 7.04 -1.60 -8.06
C ASP A 314 6.37 -1.93 -6.72
N GLU A 315 7.19 -2.07 -5.68
CA GLU A 315 6.70 -2.17 -4.29
C GLU A 315 5.72 -1.02 -4.02
N GLU A 316 4.64 -1.32 -3.28
CA GLU A 316 3.66 -0.31 -2.90
C GLU A 316 4.35 0.84 -2.14
N SER A 317 3.80 2.06 -2.30
CA SER A 317 4.31 3.33 -1.80
C SER A 317 5.07 3.25 -0.47
N LEU A 318 6.12 4.05 -0.33
CA LEU A 318 6.88 4.15 0.92
C LEU A 318 6.06 4.73 2.10
N LEU A 319 4.81 5.14 1.88
CA LEU A 319 3.84 5.40 2.93
C LEU A 319 3.56 4.13 3.74
N GLU A 320 3.86 4.17 5.04
CA GLU A 320 3.63 3.04 5.95
C GLU A 320 2.13 2.72 6.04
N THR A 321 1.71 1.63 5.40
CA THR A 321 0.34 1.16 5.48
C THR A 321 0.09 0.44 6.82
N PRO A 322 -1.17 0.31 7.29
CA PRO A 322 -1.48 -0.56 8.42
C PRO A 322 -1.00 -2.01 8.23
N LEU A 323 -0.87 -2.46 6.98
CA LEU A 323 -0.37 -3.80 6.64
C LEU A 323 1.14 -3.95 6.90
N ASP A 324 1.94 -2.89 6.79
CA ASP A 324 3.38 -2.97 7.04
C ASP A 324 3.71 -3.37 8.48
N LYS A 325 2.86 -2.94 9.43
CA LYS A 325 2.92 -3.28 10.86
C LYS A 325 2.53 -4.73 11.16
N VAL A 326 1.96 -5.45 10.20
CA VAL A 326 1.57 -6.85 10.36
C VAL A 326 2.81 -7.73 10.21
N GLU A 327 3.13 -8.48 11.27
CA GLU A 327 4.16 -9.51 11.26
C GLU A 327 3.52 -10.84 10.78
N PRO A 328 3.76 -11.27 9.52
CA PRO A 328 3.01 -12.36 8.91
C PRO A 328 3.28 -13.73 9.54
N TYR A 329 4.50 -13.99 10.04
CA TYR A 329 4.88 -15.30 10.58
C TYR A 329 4.14 -15.58 11.90
N GLY A 330 4.17 -14.63 12.83
CA GLY A 330 3.49 -14.68 14.11
C GLY A 330 1.97 -14.68 13.96
N LEU A 331 1.42 -13.85 13.05
CA LEU A 331 -0.01 -13.87 12.72
C LEU A 331 -0.46 -15.26 12.30
N PHE A 332 0.21 -15.85 11.31
CA PHE A 332 -0.17 -17.15 10.78
C PHE A 332 0.02 -18.26 11.81
N LYS A 333 1.14 -18.26 12.54
CA LYS A 333 1.40 -19.21 13.63
C LYS A 333 0.29 -19.19 14.68
N HIS A 334 -0.11 -17.99 15.13
CA HIS A 334 -1.17 -17.83 16.12
C HIS A 334 -2.50 -18.41 15.61
N VAL A 335 -2.89 -18.06 14.38
CA VAL A 335 -4.11 -18.57 13.75
C VAL A 335 -4.09 -20.09 13.63
N LEU A 336 -2.98 -20.68 13.16
CA LEU A 336 -2.89 -22.11 12.93
C LEU A 336 -2.91 -22.91 14.26
N LEU A 337 -2.28 -22.39 15.32
CA LEU A 337 -2.35 -22.98 16.66
C LEU A 337 -3.74 -22.90 17.27
N ASN A 338 -4.42 -21.75 17.14
CA ASN A 338 -5.80 -21.61 17.62
C ASN A 338 -6.73 -22.57 16.87
N LEU A 339 -6.57 -22.69 15.55
CA LEU A 339 -7.33 -23.64 14.74
C LEU A 339 -7.12 -25.09 15.18
N GLN A 340 -5.88 -25.47 15.50
CA GLN A 340 -5.57 -26.80 16.03
C GLN A 340 -6.26 -27.08 17.37
N GLN A 341 -6.36 -26.07 18.24
CA GLN A 341 -6.96 -26.19 19.56
C GLN A 341 -8.50 -26.19 19.50
N GLU A 342 -9.08 -25.27 18.73
CA GLU A 342 -10.53 -25.05 18.68
C GLU A 342 -11.23 -25.99 17.70
N GLN A 343 -10.58 -26.36 16.59
CA GLN A 343 -11.16 -27.17 15.51
C GLN A 343 -10.21 -28.28 15.01
N PRO A 344 -9.88 -29.31 15.83
CA PRO A 344 -8.88 -30.32 15.48
C PRO A 344 -9.16 -31.09 14.19
N GLN A 345 -10.43 -31.38 13.89
CA GLN A 345 -10.83 -32.10 12.67
C GLN A 345 -10.61 -31.26 11.40
N LEU A 346 -10.90 -29.96 11.48
CA LEU A 346 -10.66 -29.02 10.39
C LEU A 346 -9.16 -28.87 10.16
N TYR A 347 -8.38 -28.72 11.24
CA TYR A 347 -6.92 -28.69 11.20
C TYR A 347 -6.33 -29.94 10.52
N GLU A 348 -6.76 -31.14 10.91
CA GLU A 348 -6.29 -32.39 10.29
C GLU A 348 -6.61 -32.44 8.79
N THR A 349 -7.82 -32.03 8.41
CA THR A 349 -8.25 -31.99 7.01
C THR A 349 -7.41 -31.02 6.17
N LEU A 350 -7.13 -29.83 6.71
CA LEU A 350 -6.35 -28.80 6.04
C LEU A 350 -4.88 -29.22 5.89
N THR A 351 -4.29 -29.82 6.93
CA THR A 351 -2.87 -30.20 6.93
C THR A 351 -2.57 -31.47 6.12
N LYS A 352 -3.55 -32.34 5.92
CA LYS A 352 -3.39 -33.60 5.18
C LYS A 352 -3.00 -33.44 3.71
N ILE A 353 -3.31 -32.30 3.09
CA ILE A 353 -2.95 -32.04 1.70
C ILE A 353 -1.46 -31.68 1.54
N LEU A 354 -0.81 -31.25 2.62
CA LEU A 354 0.58 -30.79 2.59
C LEU A 354 1.53 -31.96 2.39
N ASN A 355 2.42 -31.83 1.40
CA ASN A 355 3.52 -32.75 1.17
C ASN A 355 4.65 -32.53 2.21
N PRO A 356 5.65 -33.44 2.31
CA PRO A 356 6.71 -33.31 3.31
C PRO A 356 7.54 -32.02 3.21
N GLU A 357 7.75 -31.48 2.01
CA GLU A 357 8.47 -30.22 1.80
C GLU A 357 7.63 -29.02 2.29
N GLU A 358 6.33 -29.03 1.97
CA GLU A 358 5.38 -28.02 2.44
C GLU A 358 5.26 -28.03 3.97
N GLN A 359 5.24 -29.22 4.59
CA GLN A 359 5.24 -29.36 6.05
C GLN A 359 6.50 -28.75 6.68
N GLN A 360 7.67 -28.98 6.10
CA GLN A 360 8.93 -28.36 6.56
C GLN A 360 8.92 -26.84 6.44
N ILE A 361 8.29 -26.28 5.40
CA ILE A 361 8.13 -24.83 5.26
C ILE A 361 7.22 -24.28 6.38
N ILE A 362 6.12 -24.95 6.70
CA ILE A 362 5.27 -24.52 7.83
C ILE A 362 6.01 -24.61 9.17
N GLU A 363 6.84 -25.63 9.38
CA GLU A 363 7.70 -25.72 10.56
C GLU A 363 8.72 -24.58 10.62
N SER A 364 9.36 -24.23 9.49
CA SER A 364 10.31 -23.11 9.44
C SER A 364 9.62 -21.76 9.70
N VAL A 365 8.39 -21.57 9.22
CA VAL A 365 7.55 -20.40 9.53
C VAL A 365 7.33 -20.26 11.04
N PHE A 366 7.10 -21.39 11.74
CA PHE A 366 6.90 -21.37 13.19
C PHE A 366 8.17 -21.01 13.95
N HIS A 367 9.33 -21.49 13.48
CA HIS A 367 10.63 -21.13 14.03
C HIS A 367 10.96 -19.64 13.79
N GLU A 368 10.70 -19.13 12.60
CA GLU A 368 10.90 -17.72 12.25
C GLU A 368 10.00 -16.81 13.10
N ALA A 369 8.73 -17.20 13.31
CA ALA A 369 7.82 -16.50 14.20
C ALA A 369 8.36 -16.40 15.64
N ASP A 370 8.91 -17.51 16.18
CA ASP A 370 9.53 -17.50 17.52
C ASP A 370 10.78 -16.62 17.58
N ALA A 371 11.61 -16.67 16.55
CA ALA A 371 12.82 -15.85 16.45
C ALA A 371 12.48 -14.36 16.43
N LYS A 372 11.49 -13.96 15.61
CA LYS A 372 11.00 -12.58 15.54
C LYS A 372 10.36 -12.11 16.85
N ALA A 373 9.53 -12.94 17.49
CA ALA A 373 8.92 -12.62 18.77
C ALA A 373 9.97 -12.43 19.88
N LEU A 374 11.00 -13.27 19.92
CA LEU A 374 12.12 -13.14 20.86
C LEU A 374 12.94 -11.87 20.61
N ALA A 375 13.21 -11.55 19.33
CA ALA A 375 13.93 -10.33 18.96
C ALA A 375 13.15 -9.07 19.37
N ALA A 376 11.84 -9.05 19.15
CA ALA A 376 10.96 -7.95 19.58
C ALA A 376 10.97 -7.79 21.10
N ALA A 377 10.80 -8.87 21.86
CA ALA A 377 10.83 -8.83 23.34
C ALA A 377 12.18 -8.33 23.87
N ASN A 378 13.30 -8.72 23.24
CA ASN A 378 14.63 -8.23 23.61
C ASN A 378 14.81 -6.73 23.30
N ALA A 379 14.29 -6.26 22.16
CA ALA A 379 14.32 -4.85 21.80
C ALA A 379 13.51 -4.00 22.78
N GLU A 380 12.29 -4.44 23.13
CA GLU A 380 11.46 -3.79 24.13
C GLU A 380 12.14 -3.74 25.51
N ALA A 381 12.78 -4.83 25.94
CA ALA A 381 13.52 -4.86 27.19
C ALA A 381 14.72 -3.91 27.19
N ALA A 382 15.42 -3.77 26.06
CA ALA A 382 16.53 -2.83 25.93
C ALA A 382 16.07 -1.37 25.98
N VAL A 383 14.95 -1.03 25.34
CA VAL A 383 14.33 0.30 25.41
C VAL A 383 13.83 0.61 26.83
N ALA A 384 13.20 -0.35 27.50
CA ALA A 384 12.76 -0.17 28.88
C ALA A 384 13.94 0.07 29.83
N ALA A 385 15.05 -0.65 29.64
CA ALA A 385 16.27 -0.48 30.44
C ALA A 385 16.94 0.89 30.20
N SER A 386 16.96 1.40 28.96
CA SER A 386 17.53 2.72 28.65
C SER A 386 16.69 3.87 29.20
N LEU A 387 15.36 3.75 29.17
CA LEU A 387 14.45 4.73 29.78
C LEU A 387 14.57 4.76 31.31
N GLN A 388 14.76 3.61 31.96
CA GLN A 388 15.01 3.55 33.40
C GLN A 388 16.36 4.15 33.80
N ALA A 389 17.39 3.98 32.97
CA ALA A 389 18.71 4.58 33.21
C ALA A 389 18.69 6.13 33.07
N ASN A 390 17.92 6.66 32.10
CA ASN A 390 17.81 8.10 31.87
C ASN A 390 16.83 8.83 32.82
N GLY A 391 15.90 8.11 33.46
CA GLY A 391 14.99 8.67 34.47
C GLY A 391 15.57 8.83 35.87
N THR A 392 16.82 8.40 36.09
CA THR A 392 17.52 8.45 37.39
C THR A 392 18.55 9.57 37.55
N ASN A 393 18.62 10.53 36.62
CA ASN A 393 19.47 11.72 36.75
C ASN A 393 18.69 12.99 37.11
#